data_AF-A0A928NZ39-F1
#
_entry.id   AF-A0A928NZ39-F1
#
_cell.length_a   1.000
_cell.length_b   1.000
_cell.length_c   1.000
_cell.angle_alpha   90.00
_cell.angle_beta   90.00
_cell.angle_gamma   90.00
#
_symmetry.space_group_name_H-M   'P 1'
#
loop_
_entity.id
_entity.type
_entity.pdbx_description
1 polymer ?
#
loop_
_entity_poly.entity_id
_entity_poly.type
_entity_poly.pdbx_seq_one_letter_code
_entity_poly.pdbx_strand_id
1 'polypeptide(L)'
;MDRRQKKTREAIINAFCDILSKKHYNQITVGEIIQRADVGRATFYSHFETKDFLLKELCKELFCHIFDATQANEEKHKHIFECNAPSSVFLHLLQHLQKNDHNILNLLVCENNDLFLKYFKENLKELIKKQPSVFIKEKPKELPDSFWLDHVSSAFVETIHWWIKNGMTETPETLAKYFMMII
;
A
#
# COMPACT_ATOMS: atom_id res chain seq x y z
N MET A 1 9.77 3.26 21.14
CA MET A 1 9.80 1.78 21.03
C MET A 1 11.23 1.33 21.26
N ASP A 2 11.45 0.29 22.08
CA ASP A 2 12.80 -0.24 22.33
C ASP A 2 13.42 -0.77 21.03
N ARG A 3 14.73 -0.60 20.83
CA ARG A 3 15.48 -1.15 19.70
C ARG A 3 15.26 -2.66 19.56
N ARG A 4 15.13 -3.39 20.67
CA ARG A 4 14.84 -4.82 20.66
C ARG A 4 13.44 -5.11 20.13
N GLN A 5 12.44 -4.36 20.57
CA GLN A 5 11.06 -4.47 20.08
C GLN A 5 10.98 -4.19 18.57
N LYS A 6 11.73 -3.20 18.06
CA LYS A 6 11.77 -2.89 16.62
C LYS A 6 12.33 -4.04 15.80
N LYS A 7 13.48 -4.60 16.21
CA LYS A 7 14.08 -5.76 15.54
C LYS A 7 13.14 -6.96 15.50
N THR A 8 12.47 -7.27 16.61
CA THR A 8 11.51 -8.38 16.67
C THR A 8 10.33 -8.15 15.73
N ARG A 9 9.79 -6.92 15.72
CA ARG A 9 8.70 -6.54 14.81
C ARG A 9 9.10 -6.72 13.35
N GLU A 10 10.27 -6.19 12.96
CA GLU A 10 10.82 -6.32 11.60
C GLU A 10 11.05 -7.80 11.22
N ALA A 11 11.55 -8.63 12.13
CA ALA A 11 11.73 -10.06 11.88
C ALA A 11 10.41 -10.79 11.60
N ILE A 12 9.34 -10.46 12.36
CA ILE A 12 8.00 -11.02 12.14
C ILE A 12 7.44 -10.58 10.78
N ILE A 13 7.58 -9.29 10.43
CA ILE A 13 7.11 -8.76 9.14
C ILE A 13 7.84 -9.43 7.98
N ASN A 14 9.17 -9.50 8.03
CA ASN A 14 9.97 -10.15 6.99
C ASN A 14 9.62 -11.63 6.82
N ALA A 15 9.46 -12.36 7.92
CA ALA A 15 9.02 -13.76 7.89
C ALA A 15 7.64 -13.91 7.26
N PHE A 16 6.71 -13.01 7.57
CA PHE A 16 5.36 -13.02 7.01
C PHE A 16 5.37 -12.73 5.51
N CYS A 17 6.09 -11.71 5.05
CA CYS A 17 6.26 -11.38 3.63
C CYS A 17 6.93 -12.52 2.84
N ASP A 18 7.94 -13.16 3.43
CA ASP A 18 8.60 -14.34 2.83
C ASP A 18 7.62 -15.50 2.63
N ILE A 19 6.77 -15.78 3.62
CA ILE A 19 5.77 -16.86 3.51
C ILE A 19 4.69 -16.47 2.49
N LEU A 20 4.24 -15.22 2.53
CA LEU A 20 3.24 -14.69 1.60
C LEU A 20 3.69 -14.76 0.14
N SER A 21 4.98 -14.58 -0.13
CA SER A 21 5.52 -14.74 -1.48
C SER A 21 5.41 -16.17 -2.03
N LYS A 22 5.14 -17.16 -1.19
CA LYS A 22 5.15 -18.59 -1.53
C LYS A 22 3.79 -19.26 -1.44
N LYS A 23 2.85 -18.73 -0.66
CA LYS A 23 1.52 -19.34 -0.47
C LYS A 23 0.46 -18.34 -0.04
N HIS A 24 -0.80 -18.72 -0.23
CA HIS A 24 -1.96 -17.87 0.04
C HIS A 24 -2.07 -17.46 1.50
N TYR A 25 -2.48 -16.21 1.74
CA TYR A 25 -2.70 -15.65 3.08
C TYR A 25 -3.53 -16.58 3.99
N ASN A 26 -4.62 -17.14 3.47
CA ASN A 26 -5.52 -18.02 4.23
C ASN A 26 -4.84 -19.31 4.73
N GLN A 27 -3.80 -19.77 4.05
CA GLN A 27 -3.02 -20.96 4.41
C GLN A 27 -1.86 -20.66 5.37
N ILE A 28 -1.55 -19.39 5.62
CA ILE A 28 -0.49 -18.99 6.55
C ILE A 28 -0.99 -19.14 7.97
N THR A 29 -0.22 -19.83 8.82
CA THR A 29 -0.51 -19.91 10.25
C THR A 29 0.43 -19.02 11.06
N VAL A 30 0.00 -18.59 12.24
CA VAL A 30 0.90 -17.91 13.19
C VAL A 30 2.11 -18.79 13.53
N GLY A 31 1.91 -20.11 13.59
CA GLY A 31 2.97 -21.10 13.86
C GLY A 31 4.13 -21.02 12.85
N GLU A 32 3.82 -20.91 11.56
CA GLU A 32 4.83 -20.80 10.51
C GLU A 32 5.55 -19.44 10.56
N ILE A 33 4.82 -18.36 10.85
CA ILE A 33 5.41 -17.02 10.99
C ILE A 33 6.41 -17.02 12.13
N ILE A 34 6.03 -17.54 13.31
CA ILE A 34 6.92 -17.53 14.49
C ILE A 34 8.12 -18.46 14.30
N GLN A 35 7.94 -19.59 13.61
CA GLN A 35 9.04 -20.49 13.26
C GLN A 35 10.03 -19.81 12.31
N ARG A 36 9.53 -19.11 11.29
CA ARG A 36 10.36 -18.43 10.29
C ARG A 36 11.06 -17.18 10.84
N ALA A 37 10.41 -16.48 11.76
CA ALA A 37 10.93 -15.28 12.43
C ALA A 37 11.85 -15.58 13.62
N ASP A 38 11.93 -16.84 14.05
CA ASP A 38 12.66 -17.28 15.25
C ASP A 38 12.21 -16.54 16.52
N VAL A 39 10.89 -16.53 16.77
CA VAL A 39 10.29 -15.88 17.95
C VAL A 39 9.31 -16.81 18.68
N GLY A 40 9.07 -16.53 19.96
CA GLY A 40 8.04 -17.23 20.73
C GLY A 40 6.63 -16.78 20.36
N ARG A 41 5.63 -17.64 20.59
CA ARG A 41 4.21 -17.32 20.36
C ARG A 41 3.72 -16.13 21.20
N ALA A 42 4.14 -16.06 22.47
CA ALA A 42 3.84 -14.91 23.35
C ALA A 42 4.46 -13.61 22.81
N THR A 43 5.66 -13.69 22.24
CA THR A 43 6.33 -12.56 21.60
C THR A 43 5.55 -12.08 20.38
N PHE A 44 5.07 -12.98 19.52
CA PHE A 44 4.21 -12.60 18.40
C PHE A 44 2.99 -11.81 18.88
N TYR A 45 2.22 -12.36 19.84
CA TYR A 45 1.01 -11.69 20.30
C TYR A 45 1.25 -10.40 21.08
N SER A 46 2.46 -10.20 21.63
CA SER A 46 2.83 -8.90 22.21
C SER A 46 3.05 -7.80 21.16
N HIS A 47 3.27 -8.18 19.90
CA HIS A 47 3.47 -7.26 18.77
C HIS A 47 2.26 -7.17 17.84
N PHE A 48 1.56 -8.29 17.62
CA PHE A 48 0.43 -8.39 16.69
C PHE A 48 -0.66 -9.27 17.28
N GLU A 49 -1.85 -8.71 17.51
CA GLU A 49 -2.97 -9.42 18.11
C GLU A 49 -3.40 -10.63 17.26
N THR A 50 -3.35 -10.48 15.94
CA THR A 50 -3.73 -11.51 14.97
C THR A 50 -2.85 -11.43 13.72
N LYS A 51 -2.90 -12.49 12.90
CA LYS A 51 -2.33 -12.47 11.55
C LYS A 51 -2.98 -11.38 10.67
N ASP A 52 -4.29 -11.13 10.86
CA ASP A 52 -5.02 -10.08 10.13
C ASP A 52 -4.53 -8.69 10.51
N PHE A 53 -4.25 -8.47 11.81
CA PHE A 53 -3.68 -7.23 12.30
C PHE A 53 -2.26 -7.00 11.73
N LEU A 54 -1.44 -8.07 11.64
CA LEU A 54 -0.14 -8.01 10.97
C LEU A 54 -0.28 -7.60 9.49
N LEU A 55 -1.23 -8.19 8.75
CA LEU A 55 -1.50 -7.81 7.37
C LEU A 55 -1.92 -6.33 7.24
N LYS A 56 -2.81 -5.87 8.13
CA LYS A 56 -3.27 -4.48 8.15
C LYS A 56 -2.11 -3.51 8.40
N GLU A 57 -1.23 -3.83 9.34
CA GLU A 57 -0.05 -3.02 9.66
C GLU A 57 0.96 -3.01 8.50
N LEU A 58 1.18 -4.14 7.82
CA LEU A 58 1.99 -4.21 6.60
C LEU A 58 1.43 -3.29 5.50
N CYS A 59 0.12 -3.32 5.27
CA CYS A 59 -0.52 -2.38 4.35
C CYS A 59 -0.27 -0.93 4.78
N LYS A 60 -0.46 -0.62 6.07
CA LYS A 60 -0.27 0.74 6.57
C LYS A 60 1.17 1.24 6.38
N GLU A 61 2.17 0.39 6.60
CA GLU A 61 3.59 0.73 6.42
C GLU A 61 3.90 1.13 4.96
N LEU A 62 3.29 0.46 3.96
CA LEU A 62 3.40 0.86 2.54
C LEU A 62 2.97 2.32 2.32
N PHE A 63 1.87 2.74 2.93
CA PHE A 63 1.34 4.10 2.78
C PHE A 63 2.06 5.11 3.70
N CYS A 64 2.60 4.70 4.85
CA CYS A 64 3.37 5.55 5.74
C CYS A 64 4.69 6.00 5.11
N HIS A 65 5.43 5.11 4.44
CA HIS A 65 6.67 5.49 3.75
C HIS A 65 6.43 6.53 2.65
N ILE A 66 5.28 6.46 1.98
CA ILE A 66 4.87 7.46 0.99
C ILE A 66 4.64 8.81 1.67
N PHE A 67 3.99 8.83 2.83
CA PHE A 67 3.74 10.04 3.60
C PHE A 67 5.03 10.69 4.14
N ASP A 68 5.94 9.91 4.72
CA ASP A 68 7.18 10.42 5.29
C ASP A 68 8.14 10.95 4.20
N ALA A 69 8.17 10.29 3.04
CA ALA A 69 8.91 10.78 1.87
C ALA A 69 8.35 12.13 1.35
N THR A 70 7.05 12.39 1.50
CA THR A 70 6.42 13.67 1.14
C THR A 70 6.73 14.80 2.12
N GLN A 71 6.99 14.50 3.40
CA GLN A 71 7.25 15.51 4.43
C GLN A 71 8.74 15.85 4.63
N ALA A 72 9.66 14.92 4.39
CA ALA A 72 11.08 15.08 4.72
C ALA A 72 11.93 15.85 3.68
N ASN A 73 11.35 16.27 2.54
CA ASN A 73 12.09 16.82 1.40
C ASN A 73 11.40 18.10 0.89
N GLU A 74 11.74 19.23 1.49
CA GLU A 74 11.07 20.53 1.31
C GLU A 74 11.24 21.18 -0.09
N GLU A 75 12.00 20.57 -1.01
CA GLU A 75 12.19 21.13 -2.37
C GLU A 75 11.78 20.19 -3.53
N LYS A 76 12.03 18.88 -3.46
CA LYS A 76 11.68 17.95 -4.57
C LYS A 76 10.23 17.49 -4.56
N HIS A 77 9.51 17.68 -3.45
CA HIS A 77 8.19 17.10 -3.22
C HIS A 77 7.08 18.14 -2.95
N LYS A 78 7.36 19.43 -3.10
CA LYS A 78 6.34 20.50 -3.02
C LYS A 78 5.19 20.32 -4.02
N HIS A 79 5.45 19.66 -5.15
CA HIS A 79 4.50 19.46 -6.24
C HIS A 79 3.89 18.05 -6.27
N ILE A 80 4.02 17.24 -5.21
CA ILE A 80 3.41 15.89 -5.17
C ILE A 80 1.89 15.90 -5.41
N PHE A 81 1.33 17.08 -5.17
CA PHE A 81 -0.07 17.35 -4.94
C PHE A 81 -0.61 18.31 -6.01
N GLU A 82 0.05 18.39 -7.17
CA GLU A 82 -0.42 19.11 -8.35
C GLU A 82 -0.83 18.11 -9.43
N CYS A 83 -2.08 18.18 -9.90
CA CYS A 83 -2.66 17.26 -10.90
C CYS A 83 -1.96 17.30 -12.27
N ASN A 84 -1.12 18.32 -12.52
CA ASN A 84 -0.31 18.48 -13.73
C ASN A 84 1.21 18.42 -13.48
N ALA A 85 1.65 18.12 -12.26
CA ALA A 85 3.07 17.96 -11.97
C ALA A 85 3.52 16.51 -12.16
N PRO A 86 4.79 16.29 -12.55
CA PRO A 86 5.41 14.96 -12.70
C PRO A 86 5.58 14.18 -11.38
N SER A 87 4.72 14.40 -10.38
CA SER A 87 4.91 13.94 -8.99
C SER A 87 3.61 13.51 -8.28
N SER A 88 2.51 13.14 -8.96
CA SER A 88 1.24 12.80 -8.27
C SER A 88 1.37 11.71 -7.18
N VAL A 89 0.48 11.70 -6.18
CA VAL A 89 0.46 10.63 -5.14
C VAL A 89 0.38 9.23 -5.76
N PHE A 90 -0.34 9.10 -6.88
CA PHE A 90 -0.47 7.87 -7.64
C PHE A 90 0.84 7.44 -8.28
N LEU A 91 1.61 8.39 -8.84
CA LEU A 91 2.95 8.10 -9.35
C LEU A 91 3.87 7.58 -8.24
N HIS A 92 3.88 8.24 -7.08
CA HIS A 92 4.71 7.80 -5.95
C HIS A 92 4.31 6.41 -5.45
N LEU A 93 3.00 6.12 -5.36
CA LEU A 93 2.50 4.78 -5.07
C LEU A 93 3.01 3.75 -6.09
N LEU A 94 2.89 4.05 -7.38
CA LEU A 94 3.34 3.16 -8.45
C LEU A 94 4.85 2.94 -8.44
N GLN A 95 5.66 3.97 -8.20
CA GLN A 95 7.12 3.85 -8.07
C GLN A 95 7.52 3.00 -6.86
N HIS A 96 6.82 3.16 -5.73
CA HIS A 96 7.08 2.34 -4.53
C HIS A 96 6.67 0.89 -4.75
N LEU A 97 5.54 0.66 -5.43
CA LEU A 97 5.11 -0.68 -5.82
C LEU A 97 6.12 -1.31 -6.79
N GLN A 98 6.65 -0.56 -7.77
CA GLN A 98 7.63 -1.07 -8.74
C GLN A 98 8.93 -1.54 -8.09
N LYS A 99 9.39 -0.85 -7.04
CA LYS A 99 10.57 -1.28 -6.26
C LYS A 99 10.37 -2.65 -5.60
N ASN A 100 9.11 -3.06 -5.41
CA ASN A 100 8.70 -4.33 -4.84
C ASN A 100 9.33 -4.63 -3.47
N ASP A 101 9.54 -3.59 -2.66
CA ASP A 101 10.02 -3.77 -1.29
C ASP A 101 9.06 -4.72 -0.54
N HIS A 102 9.63 -5.72 0.14
CA HIS A 102 8.88 -6.77 0.85
C HIS A 102 7.93 -7.63 -0.01
N ASN A 103 8.11 -7.72 -1.33
CA ASN A 103 7.26 -8.51 -2.23
C ASN A 103 5.77 -8.10 -2.19
N ILE A 104 5.49 -6.82 -1.93
CA ILE A 104 4.11 -6.31 -1.79
C ILE A 104 3.30 -6.49 -3.08
N LEU A 105 3.93 -6.43 -4.26
CA LEU A 105 3.25 -6.71 -5.53
C LEU A 105 2.69 -8.13 -5.57
N ASN A 106 3.39 -9.11 -4.99
CA ASN A 106 2.90 -10.48 -4.96
C ASN A 106 1.62 -10.59 -4.12
N LEU A 107 1.46 -9.74 -3.09
CA LEU A 107 0.24 -9.68 -2.28
C LEU A 107 -0.96 -9.15 -3.07
N LEU A 108 -0.72 -8.23 -4.00
CA LEU A 108 -1.74 -7.69 -4.90
C LEU A 108 -2.19 -8.67 -5.97
N VAL A 109 -1.46 -9.76 -6.22
CA VAL A 109 -1.73 -10.71 -7.31
C VAL A 109 -2.09 -12.10 -6.79
N CYS A 110 -1.77 -12.42 -5.54
CA CYS A 110 -2.12 -13.70 -4.94
C CYS A 110 -3.64 -13.95 -5.03
N GLU A 111 -4.03 -15.18 -5.36
CA GLU A 111 -5.44 -15.58 -5.28
C GLU A 111 -5.92 -15.44 -3.82
N ASN A 112 -7.16 -14.95 -3.63
CA ASN A 112 -7.77 -14.61 -2.33
C ASN A 112 -7.08 -13.44 -1.59
N ASN A 113 -6.68 -12.40 -2.32
CA ASN A 113 -6.12 -11.14 -1.79
C ASN A 113 -7.18 -10.13 -1.30
N ASP A 114 -8.47 -10.50 -1.26
CA ASP A 114 -9.59 -9.59 -0.95
C ASP A 114 -9.36 -8.75 0.32
N LEU A 115 -8.82 -9.37 1.37
CA LEU A 115 -8.53 -8.68 2.62
C LEU A 115 -7.40 -7.66 2.48
N PHE A 116 -6.35 -8.00 1.72
CA PHE A 116 -5.26 -7.08 1.41
C PHE A 116 -5.78 -5.91 0.57
N LEU A 117 -6.55 -6.18 -0.49
CA LEU A 117 -7.14 -5.16 -1.35
C LEU A 117 -8.08 -4.23 -0.60
N LYS A 118 -8.88 -4.79 0.32
CA LYS A 118 -9.71 -4.00 1.23
C LYS A 118 -8.86 -3.03 2.05
N TYR A 119 -7.80 -3.51 2.72
CA TYR A 119 -6.92 -2.65 3.50
C TYR A 119 -6.15 -1.65 2.62
N PHE A 120 -5.73 -2.04 1.42
CA PHE A 120 -5.08 -1.15 0.48
C PHE A 120 -6.02 -0.01 0.07
N LYS A 121 -7.25 -0.34 -0.33
CA LYS A 121 -8.30 0.64 -0.68
C LYS A 121 -8.62 1.55 0.50
N GLU A 122 -8.74 1.02 1.71
CA GLU A 122 -8.96 1.81 2.92
C GLU A 122 -7.81 2.79 3.18
N ASN A 123 -6.55 2.36 3.09
CA ASN A 123 -5.40 3.23 3.28
C ASN A 123 -5.29 4.30 2.18
N LEU A 124 -5.60 3.95 0.92
CA LEU A 124 -5.65 4.92 -0.18
C LEU A 124 -6.72 5.98 0.03
N LYS A 125 -7.91 5.58 0.50
CA LYS A 125 -8.97 6.53 0.85
C LYS A 125 -8.52 7.50 1.94
N GLU A 126 -7.90 6.98 3.00
CA GLU A 126 -7.37 7.81 4.09
C GLU A 126 -6.25 8.73 3.60
N LEU A 127 -5.42 8.29 2.66
CA LEU A 127 -4.39 9.12 2.04
C LEU A 127 -5.00 10.29 1.26
N ILE A 128 -5.99 10.02 0.40
CA ILE A 128 -6.67 11.04 -0.39
C ILE A 128 -7.41 12.03 0.51
N LYS A 129 -8.10 11.56 1.56
CA LYS A 129 -8.81 12.41 2.54
C LYS A 129 -7.89 13.36 3.30
N LYS A 130 -6.63 13.00 3.54
CA LYS A 130 -5.65 13.88 4.20
C LYS A 130 -5.23 15.05 3.32
N GLN A 131 -5.40 14.95 2.01
CA GLN A 131 -4.99 15.94 1.01
C GLN A 131 -6.15 16.25 0.03
N PRO A 132 -7.31 16.71 0.53
CA PRO A 132 -8.51 16.85 -0.31
C PRO A 132 -8.35 17.92 -1.39
N SER A 133 -7.60 19.00 -1.11
CA SER A 133 -7.45 20.15 -2.00
C SER A 133 -6.82 19.84 -3.35
N VAL A 134 -6.11 18.72 -3.46
CA VAL A 134 -5.42 18.27 -4.67
C VAL A 134 -6.41 17.65 -5.64
N PHE A 135 -7.21 16.71 -5.14
CA PHE A 135 -8.04 15.88 -5.99
C PHE A 135 -9.51 16.32 -6.04
N ILE A 136 -10.01 16.99 -4.99
CA ILE A 136 -11.40 17.43 -4.89
C ILE A 136 -11.63 18.74 -5.68
N LYS A 137 -10.58 19.51 -5.99
CA LYS A 137 -10.73 20.78 -6.74
C LYS A 137 -11.16 20.59 -8.20
N GLU A 138 -10.85 19.45 -8.81
CA GLU A 138 -11.07 19.23 -10.24
C GLU A 138 -12.40 18.51 -10.55
N LYS A 139 -13.14 18.04 -9.52
CA LYS A 139 -14.42 17.35 -9.73
C LYS A 139 -15.63 18.31 -9.79
N PRO A 140 -16.72 17.94 -10.49
CA PRO A 140 -17.98 18.66 -10.46
C PRO A 140 -18.56 18.80 -9.04
N LYS A 141 -19.21 19.94 -8.75
CA LYS A 141 -19.77 20.23 -7.41
C LYS A 141 -20.92 19.30 -7.05
N GLU A 142 -21.64 18.79 -8.04
CA GLU A 142 -22.79 17.90 -7.89
C GLU A 142 -22.37 16.47 -7.49
N LEU A 143 -21.10 16.12 -7.69
CA LEU A 143 -20.59 14.77 -7.42
C LEU A 143 -20.30 14.61 -5.91
N PRO A 144 -20.94 13.67 -5.20
CA PRO A 144 -20.67 13.45 -3.78
C PRO A 144 -19.21 13.03 -3.54
N ASP A 145 -18.56 13.63 -2.55
CA ASP A 145 -17.16 13.35 -2.20
C ASP A 145 -16.94 11.87 -1.88
N SER A 146 -17.91 11.23 -1.21
CA SER A 146 -17.88 9.81 -0.87
C SER A 146 -17.90 8.90 -2.10
N PHE A 147 -18.69 9.25 -3.12
CA PHE A 147 -18.76 8.50 -4.37
C PHE A 147 -17.46 8.63 -5.15
N TRP A 148 -16.98 9.87 -5.34
CA TRP A 148 -15.73 10.13 -6.06
C TRP A 148 -14.55 9.43 -5.37
N LEU A 149 -14.46 9.51 -4.04
CA LEU A 149 -13.42 8.86 -3.27
C LEU A 149 -13.46 7.33 -3.40
N ASP A 150 -14.64 6.72 -3.34
CA ASP A 150 -14.76 5.27 -3.53
C ASP A 150 -14.41 4.86 -4.96
N HIS A 151 -14.87 5.62 -5.95
CA HIS A 151 -14.60 5.37 -7.37
C HIS A 151 -13.11 5.44 -7.70
N VAL A 152 -12.46 6.56 -7.38
CA VAL A 152 -11.02 6.76 -7.66
C VAL A 152 -10.16 5.74 -6.94
N SER A 153 -10.49 5.42 -5.68
CA SER A 153 -9.73 4.41 -4.93
C SER A 153 -9.89 3.02 -5.53
N SER A 154 -11.07 2.68 -6.04
CA SER A 154 -11.33 1.39 -6.71
C SER A 154 -10.63 1.32 -8.06
N ALA A 155 -10.78 2.38 -8.88
CA ALA A 155 -10.18 2.47 -10.20
C ALA A 155 -8.66 2.37 -10.13
N PHE A 156 -8.02 2.95 -9.10
CA PHE A 156 -6.58 2.86 -8.93
C PHE A 156 -6.13 1.43 -8.58
N VAL A 157 -6.87 0.72 -7.72
CA VAL A 157 -6.60 -0.70 -7.42
C VAL A 157 -6.70 -1.55 -8.70
N GLU A 158 -7.73 -1.34 -9.50
CA GLU A 158 -7.88 -2.05 -10.78
C GLU A 158 -6.79 -1.68 -11.80
N THR A 159 -6.32 -0.43 -11.79
CA THR A 159 -5.20 0.00 -12.63
C THR A 159 -3.92 -0.75 -12.27
N ILE A 160 -3.65 -0.92 -10.97
CA ILE A 160 -2.52 -1.72 -10.48
C ILE A 160 -2.68 -3.19 -10.88
N HIS A 161 -3.86 -3.78 -10.69
CA HIS A 161 -4.12 -5.16 -11.11
C HIS A 161 -3.87 -5.37 -12.60
N TRP A 162 -4.39 -4.47 -13.44
CA TRP A 162 -4.16 -4.52 -14.87
C TRP A 162 -2.67 -4.42 -15.19
N TRP A 163 -1.96 -3.48 -14.58
CA TRP A 163 -0.53 -3.29 -14.81
C TRP A 163 0.28 -4.55 -14.50
N ILE A 164 0.00 -5.19 -13.35
CA ILE A 164 0.72 -6.41 -12.96
C ILE A 164 0.36 -7.59 -13.87
N LYS A 165 -0.92 -7.77 -14.21
CA LYS A 165 -1.38 -8.84 -15.11
C LYS A 165 -0.75 -8.74 -16.50
N ASN A 166 -0.43 -7.52 -16.95
CA ASN A 166 0.24 -7.25 -18.22
C ASN A 166 1.77 -7.19 -18.10
N GLY A 167 2.35 -7.76 -17.03
CA GLY A 167 3.79 -7.90 -16.85
C GLY A 167 4.51 -6.60 -16.50
N MET A 168 3.79 -5.60 -16.00
CA MET A 168 4.31 -4.28 -15.62
C MET A 168 5.14 -3.61 -16.72
N THR A 169 4.67 -3.71 -17.96
CA THR A 169 5.37 -3.21 -19.15
C THR A 169 5.44 -1.68 -19.21
N GLU A 170 4.39 -0.99 -18.77
CA GLU A 170 4.38 0.47 -18.66
C GLU A 170 5.23 0.97 -17.49
N THR A 171 5.85 2.15 -17.64
CA THR A 171 6.52 2.79 -16.50
C THR A 171 5.50 3.41 -15.55
N PRO A 172 5.84 3.58 -14.25
CA PRO A 172 4.97 4.27 -13.29
C PRO A 172 4.48 5.64 -13.78
N GLU A 173 5.34 6.40 -14.47
CA GLU A 173 5.02 7.71 -15.03
C GLU A 173 3.93 7.61 -16.11
N THR A 174 4.07 6.66 -17.03
CA THR A 174 3.10 6.45 -18.10
C THR A 174 1.77 5.97 -17.54
N LEU A 175 1.80 5.01 -16.61
CA LEU A 175 0.58 4.48 -15.99
C LEU A 175 -0.14 5.52 -15.14
N ALA A 176 0.60 6.32 -14.35
CA ALA A 176 0.03 7.44 -13.60
C ALA A 176 -0.62 8.45 -14.54
N LYS A 177 0.00 8.76 -15.68
CA LYS A 177 -0.57 9.64 -16.71
C LYS A 177 -1.88 9.08 -17.26
N TYR A 178 -1.94 7.79 -17.60
CA TYR A 178 -3.18 7.14 -18.06
C TYR A 178 -4.29 7.22 -17.01
N PHE A 179 -3.95 6.95 -15.74
CA PHE A 179 -4.90 7.04 -14.66
C PHE A 179 -5.46 8.46 -14.49
N MET A 180 -4.59 9.47 -14.49
CA MET A 180 -4.99 10.88 -14.37
C MET A 180 -5.81 11.40 -15.56
N MET A 181 -5.75 10.76 -16.75
CA MET A 181 -6.59 11.12 -17.89
C MET A 181 -8.05 10.67 -17.76
N ILE A 182 -8.30 9.67 -16.91
CA ILE A 182 -9.61 9.01 -16.78
C ILE A 182 -10.41 9.57 -15.61
N ILE A 183 -9.73 10.05 -14.56
CA ILE A 183 -10.35 10.59 -13.33
C ILE A 183 -10.59 12.10 -13.42
#